data_AF-A0A8T4IWY7-F1
#
_entry.id   AF-A0A8T4IWY7-F1
#
_cell.length_a   1.000
_cell.length_b   1.000
_cell.length_c   1.000
_cell.angle_alpha   90.00
_cell.angle_beta   90.00
_cell.angle_gamma   90.00
#
_symmetry.space_group_name_H-M   'P 1'
#
loop_
_entity.id
_entity.type
_entity.pdbx_description
1 polymer ?
#
loop_
_entity_poly.entity_id
_entity_poly.type
_entity_poly.pdbx_seq_one_letter_code
_entity_poly.pdbx_strand_id
1 'polypeptide(L)'
;MEFSHDDAGLARQPIGYWSWAAHKAVVTHIRAQLAEVDMTQPRWWVLGQLHGTEDGRTRQEVTDVLQGYLDVGGALQPEIDTVIARGLATQDE
;
A
#
# COMPACT_ATOMS: atom_id res chain seq x y z
N MET A 1 17.03 4.06 -15.42
CA MET A 1 16.43 2.71 -15.37
C MET A 1 17.20 1.89 -16.38
N GLU A 2 17.88 0.83 -15.95
CA GLU A 2 18.59 -0.05 -16.87
C GLU A 2 17.61 -1.14 -17.31
N PHE A 3 17.37 -1.24 -18.61
CA PHE A 3 16.46 -2.21 -19.19
C PHE A 3 17.22 -3.44 -19.68
N SER A 4 16.58 -4.60 -19.63
CA SER A 4 17.19 -5.86 -20.05
C SER A 4 17.31 -6.04 -21.58
N HIS A 5 16.79 -5.10 -22.37
CA HIS A 5 16.71 -5.17 -23.83
C HIS A 5 16.91 -3.77 -24.45
N ASP A 6 17.25 -3.73 -25.74
CA ASP A 6 17.21 -2.52 -26.57
C ASP A 6 15.75 -2.11 -26.91
N ASP A 7 15.56 -0.93 -27.50
CA ASP A 7 14.22 -0.40 -27.80
C ASP A 7 13.38 -1.34 -28.68
N ALA A 8 14.02 -1.98 -29.67
CA ALA A 8 13.34 -2.93 -30.55
C ALA A 8 12.92 -4.21 -29.80
N GLY A 9 13.74 -4.70 -28.88
CA GLY A 9 13.43 -5.82 -27.99
C GLY A 9 12.36 -5.47 -26.95
N LEU A 10 12.37 -4.24 -26.42
CA LEU A 10 11.37 -3.71 -25.49
C LEU A 10 9.99 -3.62 -26.15
N ALA A 11 9.91 -3.13 -27.39
CA ALA A 11 8.65 -3.02 -28.13
C ALA A 11 7.96 -4.37 -28.39
N ARG A 12 8.69 -5.49 -28.31
CA ARG A 12 8.17 -6.84 -28.50
C ARG A 12 7.82 -7.57 -27.19
N GLN A 13 8.07 -6.96 -26.04
CA GLN A 13 7.80 -7.63 -24.76
C GLN A 13 6.30 -7.88 -24.56
N PRO A 14 5.94 -9.02 -23.96
CA PRO A 14 4.53 -9.32 -23.69
C PRO A 14 3.95 -8.34 -22.66
N ILE A 15 2.63 -8.18 -22.66
CA ILE A 15 1.94 -7.30 -21.71
C ILE A 15 2.30 -7.59 -20.25
N GLY A 16 2.57 -8.86 -19.91
CA GLY A 16 3.01 -9.23 -18.57
C GLY A 16 4.31 -8.54 -18.12
N TYR A 17 5.27 -8.34 -19.02
CA TYR A 17 6.52 -7.63 -18.72
C TYR A 17 6.24 -6.17 -18.36
N TRP A 18 5.45 -5.49 -19.20
CA TRP A 18 5.14 -4.07 -19.02
C TRP A 18 4.25 -3.81 -17.82
N SER A 19 3.25 -4.66 -17.57
CA SER A 19 2.42 -4.57 -16.36
C SER A 19 3.25 -4.73 -15.09
N TRP A 20 4.20 -5.66 -15.07
CA TRP A 20 5.13 -5.82 -13.94
C TRP A 20 6.07 -4.61 -13.79
N ALA A 21 6.66 -4.13 -14.88
CA ALA A 21 7.59 -3.00 -14.86
C ALA A 21 6.89 -1.73 -14.36
N ALA A 22 5.68 -1.46 -14.87
CA ALA A 22 4.84 -0.35 -14.43
C ALA A 22 4.44 -0.50 -12.95
N HIS A 23 3.98 -1.68 -12.53
CA HIS A 23 3.66 -1.97 -11.13
C HIS A 23 4.86 -1.66 -10.21
N LYS A 24 6.05 -2.15 -10.55
CA LYS A 24 7.27 -1.91 -9.75
C LYS A 24 7.59 -0.42 -9.67
N ALA A 25 7.59 0.29 -10.79
CA ALA A 25 7.89 1.72 -10.81
C ALA A 25 6.91 2.53 -9.96
N VAL A 26 5.60 2.28 -10.11
CA VAL A 26 4.54 2.99 -9.38
C VAL A 26 4.61 2.70 -7.89
N VAL A 27 4.69 1.43 -7.48
CA VAL A 27 4.74 1.05 -6.05
C VAL A 27 6.01 1.59 -5.39
N THR A 28 7.17 1.53 -6.06
CA THR A 28 8.41 2.11 -5.54
C THR A 28 8.28 3.62 -5.36
N HIS A 29 7.71 4.34 -6.33
CA HIS A 29 7.51 5.78 -6.21
C HIS A 29 6.58 6.13 -5.05
N ILE A 30 5.41 5.48 -4.94
CA ILE A 30 4.45 5.71 -3.84
C ILE A 30 5.10 5.45 -2.49
N ARG A 31 5.79 4.31 -2.32
CA ARG A 31 6.45 3.97 -1.04
C ARG A 31 7.56 4.96 -0.69
N ALA A 32 8.31 5.45 -1.68
CA ALA A 32 9.31 6.49 -1.45
C ALA A 32 8.66 7.79 -0.96
N GLN A 33 7.58 8.25 -1.61
CA GLN A 33 6.89 9.48 -1.21
C GLN A 33 6.23 9.36 0.18
N LEU A 34 5.66 8.21 0.52
CA LEU A 34 5.10 7.97 1.85
C LEU A 34 6.19 7.97 2.94
N ALA A 35 7.38 7.43 2.64
CA ALA A 35 8.49 7.40 3.58
C ALA A 35 9.00 8.81 3.95
N GLU A 36 8.95 9.78 3.03
CA GLU A 36 9.30 11.20 3.30
C GLU A 36 8.44 11.82 4.42
N VAL A 37 7.25 11.28 4.67
CA VAL A 37 6.33 11.73 5.73
C VAL A 37 6.16 10.68 6.84
N ASP A 38 7.14 9.77 6.98
CA ASP A 38 7.15 8.70 7.98
C ASP A 38 5.85 7.87 7.97
N MET A 39 5.39 7.53 6.77
CA MET A 39 4.20 6.74 6.49
C MET A 39 4.58 5.50 5.70
N THR A 40 3.95 4.36 6.00
CA THR A 40 4.04 3.16 5.16
C THR A 40 2.78 3.04 4.31
N GLN A 41 2.88 2.31 3.20
CA GLN A 41 1.73 2.06 2.34
C GLN A 41 0.57 1.34 3.07
N PRO A 42 0.81 0.27 3.86
CA PRO A 42 -0.26 -0.33 4.65
C PRO A 42 -0.86 0.61 5.70
N ARG A 43 -0.06 1.46 6.37
CA ARG A 43 -0.57 2.46 7.31
C ARG A 43 -1.48 3.48 6.62
N TRP A 44 -1.07 3.96 5.45
CA TRP A 44 -1.89 4.85 4.64
C TRP A 44 -3.21 4.21 4.21
N TRP A 45 -3.20 2.92 3.86
CA TRP A 45 -4.42 2.17 3.56
C TRP A 45 -5.36 2.04 4.76
N VAL A 46 -4.82 1.79 5.96
CA VAL A 46 -5.63 1.76 7.20
C VAL A 46 -6.35 3.09 7.40
N LEU A 47 -5.63 4.22 7.32
CA LEU A 47 -6.23 5.55 7.43
C LEU A 47 -7.29 5.80 6.35
N GLY A 48 -7.04 5.34 5.12
CA GLY A 48 -7.98 5.44 4.01
C GLY A 48 -9.30 4.68 4.26
N GLN A 49 -9.28 3.57 5.01
CA GLN A 49 -10.50 2.84 5.39
C GLN A 49 -11.34 3.58 6.44
N LEU A 50 -10.71 4.42 7.26
CA LEU A 50 -11.38 5.22 8.31
C LEU A 50 -11.83 6.59 7.79
N HIS A 51 -11.21 7.07 6.71
CA HIS A 51 -11.55 8.38 6.15
C HIS A 51 -12.99 8.42 5.63
N GLY A 52 -13.79 9.35 6.17
CA GLY A 52 -15.18 9.56 5.75
C GLY A 52 -16.20 8.61 6.37
N THR A 53 -15.81 7.80 7.36
CA THR A 53 -16.74 6.98 8.15
C THR A 53 -17.16 7.74 9.42
N GLU A 54 -18.46 7.89 9.67
CA GLU A 54 -18.96 8.55 10.89
C GLU A 54 -18.73 7.69 12.15
N ASP A 55 -18.97 6.38 12.04
CA ASP A 55 -18.86 5.42 13.16
C ASP A 55 -17.52 4.64 13.19
N GLY A 56 -16.56 5.02 12.35
CA GLY A 56 -15.29 4.28 12.20
C GLY A 56 -15.45 2.92 11.50
N ARG A 57 -14.47 2.03 11.73
CA ARG A 57 -14.49 0.63 11.32
C ARG A 57 -13.79 -0.24 12.35
N THR A 58 -14.26 -1.48 12.51
CA THR A 58 -13.59 -2.46 13.35
C THR A 58 -12.27 -2.92 12.74
N ARG A 59 -11.36 -3.41 13.59
CA ARG A 59 -10.09 -4.02 13.14
C ARG A 59 -10.32 -5.15 12.13
N GLN A 60 -11.38 -5.94 12.35
CA GLN A 60 -11.71 -7.06 11.48
C GLN A 60 -12.15 -6.58 10.10
N GLU A 61 -13.03 -5.58 10.02
CA GLU A 61 -13.47 -5.00 8.73
C GLU A 61 -12.32 -4.38 7.95
N VAL A 62 -11.43 -3.64 8.63
CA VAL A 62 -10.22 -3.09 7.99
C VAL A 62 -9.31 -4.22 7.48
N THR A 63 -9.16 -5.29 8.27
CA THR A 63 -8.35 -6.45 7.89
C THR A 63 -8.96 -7.20 6.71
N ASP A 64 -10.26 -7.41 6.73
CA ASP A 64 -10.96 -8.19 5.71
C ASP A 64 -10.90 -7.53 4.33
N VAL A 65 -10.94 -6.21 4.30
CA VAL A 65 -10.78 -5.44 3.06
C VAL A 65 -9.34 -5.47 2.57
N LEU A 66 -8.36 -5.28 3.46
CA LEU A 66 -6.97 -5.07 3.07
C LEU A 66 -6.17 -6.37 2.89
N GLN A 67 -6.59 -7.50 3.45
CA GLN A 67 -5.89 -8.79 3.28
C GLN A 67 -5.78 -9.24 1.81
N GLY A 68 -6.69 -8.76 0.94
CA GLY A 68 -6.66 -9.06 -0.49
C GLY A 68 -5.65 -8.23 -1.29
N TYR A 69 -5.03 -7.23 -0.67
CA TYR A 69 -4.07 -6.37 -1.35
C TYR A 69 -2.68 -7.03 -1.34
N LEU A 70 -2.01 -6.98 -2.49
CA LEU A 70 -0.63 -7.45 -2.62
C LEU A 70 0.27 -6.75 -1.58
N ASP A 71 1.21 -7.49 -1.00
CA ASP A 71 2.20 -7.01 -0.03
C ASP A 71 1.68 -6.51 1.34
N VAL A 72 0.42 -6.73 1.71
CA VAL A 72 -0.06 -6.35 3.06
C VAL A 72 0.49 -7.29 4.14
N GLY A 73 0.61 -8.59 3.84
CA GLY A 73 1.25 -9.59 4.71
C GLY A 73 0.79 -9.56 6.19
N GLY A 74 1.62 -10.07 7.09
CA GLY A 74 1.39 -9.98 8.54
C GLY A 74 1.60 -8.58 9.14
N ALA A 75 1.81 -7.55 8.31
CA ALA A 75 2.13 -6.20 8.77
C ALA A 75 0.89 -5.37 9.13
N LEU A 76 -0.32 -5.82 8.78
CA LEU A 76 -1.52 -4.99 8.95
C LEU A 76 -1.88 -4.71 10.42
N GLN A 77 -1.82 -5.73 11.28
CA GLN A 77 -2.12 -5.54 12.71
C GLN A 77 -1.12 -4.57 13.38
N PRO A 78 0.20 -4.71 13.20
CA PRO A 78 1.17 -3.71 13.67
C PRO A 78 0.92 -2.28 13.16
N GLU A 79 0.41 -2.12 11.94
CA GLU A 79 0.14 -0.80 11.37
C GLU A 79 -1.14 -0.18 11.94
N ILE A 80 -2.17 -0.98 12.21
CA ILE A 80 -3.35 -0.55 12.99
C ILE A 80 -2.91 -0.08 14.39
N ASP A 81 -2.06 -0.87 15.07
CA ASP A 81 -1.52 -0.48 16.38
C ASP A 81 -0.73 0.82 16.30
N THR A 82 0.07 1.01 15.24
CA THR A 82 0.86 2.23 15.02
C THR A 82 -0.03 3.45 14.76
N VAL A 83 -1.13 3.30 14.02
CA VAL A 83 -2.12 4.38 13.78
C VAL A 83 -2.70 4.87 15.12
N ILE A 84 -3.07 3.94 16.01
CA ILE A 84 -3.61 4.27 17.33
C ILE A 84 -2.53 4.89 18.22
N ALA A 85 -1.34 4.27 18.29
CA ALA A 85 -0.23 4.74 19.12
C ALA A 85 0.27 6.15 18.73
N ARG A 86 0.13 6.52 17.46
CA ARG A 86 0.46 7.87 16.95
C ARG A 86 -0.69 8.87 17.06
N GLY A 87 -1.85 8.47 17.58
CA GLY A 87 -3.02 9.34 17.71
C GLY A 87 -3.66 9.74 16.37
N LEU A 88 -3.43 8.95 15.31
CA LEU A 88 -4.02 9.18 13.98
C LEU A 88 -5.47 8.66 13.89
N ALA A 89 -5.85 7.75 14.79
CA ALA A 89 -7.22 7.33 15.05
C ALA A 89 -7.38 6.91 16.53
N THR A 90 -8.61 6.89 17.02
CA THR A 90 -8.97 6.31 18.32
C THR A 90 -9.54 4.90 18.13
N GLN A 91 -9.49 4.09 19.18
CA GLN A 91 -10.17 2.80 19.21
C GLN A 91 -11.07 2.78 20.44
N ASP A 92 -12.33 2.42 20.22
CA ASP A 92 -13.29 2.21 21.29
C ASP A 92 -12.99 0.89 22.02
N GLU A 93 -13.39 0.80 23.29
CA GLU A 93 -13.22 -0.38 24.15
C GLU A 93 -14.12 -1.57 23.75
#